data_AF-A0A2E2MD38-F1
#
_entry.id   AF-A0A2E2MD38-F1
#
_cell.length_a   1.000
_cell.length_b   1.000
_cell.length_c   1.000
_cell.angle_alpha   90.00
_cell.angle_beta   90.00
_cell.angle_gamma   90.00
#
_symmetry.space_group_name_H-M   'P 1'
#
loop_
_entity.id
_entity.type
_entity.pdbx_description
1 polymer ?
#
loop_
_entity_poly.entity_id
_entity_poly.type
_entity_poly.pdbx_seq_one_letter_code
_entity_poly.pdbx_strand_id
1 'polypeptide(L)'
;MTAAHRLTIVTNEPLRAARDVLGVDFIPAWCRVVTRAEEVASLADSTKVIGQWYEPRSRRSLLEWAFIARRERGGLIGLSLEDCDKLVTWGVRNGAGSEGMDPHRAVAASQLSGLVVSERRVEG
;
A
#
# COMPACT_ATOMS: atom_id res chain seq x y z
N MET A 1 2.33 4.09 25.38
CA MET A 1 2.37 5.01 24.23
C MET A 1 2.25 4.17 22.96
N THR A 2 1.07 4.12 22.35
CA THR A 2 0.88 3.45 21.06
C THR A 2 1.66 4.22 19.99
N ALA A 3 2.56 3.54 19.27
CA ALA A 3 3.31 4.16 18.20
C ALA A 3 2.32 4.75 17.18
N ALA A 4 2.46 6.04 16.85
CA ALA A 4 1.64 6.67 15.84
C ALA A 4 1.83 5.93 14.50
N HIS A 5 0.73 5.52 13.87
CA HIS A 5 0.78 4.88 12.55
C HIS A 5 1.31 5.90 11.53
N ARG A 6 2.40 5.55 10.85
CA ARG A 6 3.10 6.39 9.86
C ARG A 6 2.69 6.08 8.42
N LEU A 7 2.10 4.90 8.20
CA LEU A 7 1.61 4.43 6.91
C LEU A 7 0.37 3.57 7.12
N THR A 8 -0.61 3.70 6.24
CA THR A 8 -1.77 2.81 6.12
C THR A 8 -1.76 2.12 4.76
N ILE A 9 -1.69 0.79 4.75
CA ILE A 9 -1.83 -0.03 3.54
C ILE A 9 -3.29 -0.49 3.46
N VAL A 10 -3.99 -0.17 2.38
CA VAL A 10 -5.33 -0.68 2.11
C VAL A 10 -5.22 -1.81 1.10
N THR A 11 -5.61 -3.03 1.48
CA THR A 11 -5.41 -4.21 0.65
C THR A 11 -6.35 -5.36 1.00
N ASN A 12 -6.59 -6.26 0.06
CA ASN A 12 -7.24 -7.55 0.30
C ASN A 12 -6.27 -8.65 0.74
N GLU A 13 -4.95 -8.51 0.53
CA GLU A 13 -3.93 -9.49 0.96
C GLU A 13 -2.85 -8.84 1.84
N PRO A 14 -3.03 -8.78 3.18
CA PRO A 14 -2.13 -8.06 4.09
C PRO A 14 -0.65 -8.45 4.01
N LEU A 15 -0.33 -9.74 4.12
CA LEU A 15 1.06 -10.21 4.18
C LEU A 15 1.77 -10.02 2.83
N ARG A 16 1.04 -10.17 1.73
CA ARG A 16 1.60 -9.92 0.40
C ARG A 16 1.86 -8.43 0.18
N ALA A 17 0.96 -7.56 0.63
CA ALA A 17 1.19 -6.12 0.60
C ALA A 17 2.35 -5.70 1.49
N ALA A 18 2.56 -6.37 2.63
CA ALA A 18 3.75 -6.16 3.45
C ALA A 18 5.04 -6.45 2.68
N ARG A 19 5.09 -7.58 1.97
CA ARG A 19 6.26 -7.93 1.13
C ARG A 19 6.49 -6.90 0.03
N ASP A 20 5.44 -6.56 -0.70
CA ASP A 20 5.58 -5.71 -1.89
C ASP A 20 5.85 -4.24 -1.52
N VAL A 21 5.27 -3.73 -0.42
CA VAL A 21 5.38 -2.32 0.00
C VAL A 21 6.49 -2.10 1.02
N LEU A 22 6.82 -3.08 1.85
CA LEU A 22 7.77 -2.94 2.97
C LEU A 22 9.01 -3.84 2.83
N GLY A 23 8.99 -4.80 1.90
CA GLY A 23 10.05 -5.79 1.73
C GLY A 23 10.09 -6.88 2.81
N VAL A 24 9.08 -6.97 3.69
CA VAL A 24 9.09 -7.89 4.85
C VAL A 24 7.84 -8.75 4.95
N ASP A 25 7.96 -9.89 5.62
CA ASP A 25 6.89 -10.87 5.86
C ASP A 25 5.96 -10.54 7.05
N PHE A 26 6.12 -9.38 7.66
CA PHE A 26 5.37 -8.97 8.85
C PHE A 26 4.88 -7.52 8.75
N ILE A 27 3.84 -7.18 9.51
CA ILE A 27 3.35 -5.80 9.62
C ILE A 27 4.03 -5.13 10.81
N PRO A 28 4.93 -4.15 10.60
CA PRO A 28 5.54 -3.43 11.70
C PRO A 28 4.52 -2.57 12.43
N ALA A 29 4.68 -2.35 13.74
CA ALA A 29 3.71 -1.63 14.56
C ALA A 29 3.40 -0.18 14.10
N TRP A 30 4.33 0.45 13.35
CA TRP A 30 4.13 1.78 12.78
C TRP A 30 3.29 1.76 11.48
N CYS A 31 3.02 0.59 10.90
CA CYS A 31 2.19 0.41 9.72
C CYS A 31 0.83 -0.15 10.15
N ARG A 32 -0.25 0.42 9.61
CA ARG A 32 -1.61 -0.12 9.75
C ARG A 32 -2.01 -0.78 8.44
N VAL A 33 -2.63 -1.96 8.50
CA VAL A 33 -3.29 -2.56 7.32
C VAL A 33 -4.79 -2.47 7.49
N VAL A 34 -5.49 -2.03 6.45
CA VAL A 34 -6.94 -1.95 6.40
C VAL A 34 -7.46 -2.87 5.29
N THR A 35 -8.36 -3.77 5.67
CA THR A 35 -8.91 -4.80 4.77
C THR A 35 -10.44 -4.70 4.61
N ARG A 36 -11.07 -3.69 5.22
CA ARG A 36 -12.53 -3.53 5.28
C ARG A 36 -12.96 -2.18 4.73
N ALA A 37 -14.02 -2.18 3.92
CA ALA A 37 -14.48 -0.99 3.20
C ALA A 37 -14.97 0.12 4.15
N GLU A 38 -15.63 -0.25 5.24
CA GLU A 38 -16.11 0.65 6.29
C GLU A 38 -14.95 1.33 7.03
N GLU A 39 -13.84 0.62 7.24
CA GLU A 39 -12.65 1.21 7.85
C GLU A 39 -11.99 2.21 6.91
N VAL A 40 -11.96 1.91 5.61
CA VAL A 40 -11.48 2.84 4.58
C VAL A 40 -12.29 4.15 4.59
N ALA A 41 -13.62 4.05 4.69
CA ALA A 41 -14.49 5.21 4.76
C ALA A 41 -14.21 6.09 6.00
N SER A 42 -13.73 5.48 7.09
CA SER A 42 -13.42 6.14 8.36
C SER A 42 -12.00 6.72 8.47
N LEU A 43 -11.16 6.57 7.43
CA LEU A 43 -9.80 7.10 7.46
C LEU A 43 -9.80 8.62 7.66
N ALA A 44 -9.05 9.08 8.66
CA ALA A 44 -8.92 10.49 8.97
C ALA A 44 -8.18 11.23 7.84
N ASP A 45 -8.44 12.53 7.72
CA ASP A 45 -7.63 13.38 6.87
C ASP A 45 -6.18 13.41 7.36
N SER A 46 -5.28 13.73 6.44
CA SER A 46 -3.82 13.64 6.61
C SER A 46 -3.29 12.23 6.87
N THR A 47 -4.12 11.18 6.76
CA THR A 47 -3.63 9.80 6.81
C THR A 47 -2.79 9.50 5.57
N LYS A 48 -1.56 9.04 5.78
CA LYS A 48 -0.69 8.55 4.71
C LYS A 48 -1.10 7.15 4.28
N VAL A 49 -1.42 6.97 3.00
CA VAL A 49 -2.04 5.76 2.47
C VAL A 49 -1.35 5.24 1.21
N ILE A 50 -1.45 3.92 1.02
CA ILE A 50 -1.24 3.25 -0.27
C ILE A 50 -2.30 2.16 -0.44
N GLY A 51 -2.92 2.11 -1.62
CA GLY A 51 -3.82 1.02 -2.00
C GLY A 51 -3.05 -0.05 -2.78
N GLN A 52 -3.16 -1.30 -2.38
CA GLN A 52 -2.47 -2.43 -3.01
C GLN A 52 -3.45 -3.58 -3.24
N TRP A 53 -3.63 -3.98 -4.49
CA TRP A 53 -4.63 -4.97 -4.90
C TRP A 53 -3.99 -6.12 -5.65
N TYR A 54 -4.56 -7.31 -5.49
CA TYR A 54 -4.02 -8.54 -6.07
C TYR A 54 -5.02 -9.33 -6.91
N GLU A 55 -6.26 -8.86 -6.95
CA GLU A 55 -7.32 -9.40 -7.79
C GLU A 55 -7.18 -8.88 -9.24
N PRO A 56 -7.66 -9.65 -10.24
CA PRO A 56 -7.71 -9.17 -11.61
C PRO A 56 -8.54 -7.89 -11.74
N ARG A 57 -8.10 -6.96 -12.61
CA ARG A 57 -8.78 -5.66 -12.82
C ARG A 57 -10.25 -5.76 -13.23
N SER A 58 -10.65 -6.86 -13.89
CA SER A 58 -12.05 -7.12 -14.24
C SER A 58 -12.94 -7.42 -13.02
N ARG A 59 -12.34 -7.59 -11.84
CA ARG A 59 -13.00 -7.89 -10.57
C ARG A 59 -12.45 -6.98 -9.47
N ARG A 60 -12.74 -5.69 -9.56
CA ARG A 60 -12.46 -4.76 -8.45
C ARG A 60 -13.29 -5.13 -7.22
N SER A 61 -12.64 -5.27 -6.08
CA SER A 61 -13.32 -5.50 -4.81
C SER A 61 -14.10 -4.26 -4.33
N LEU A 62 -15.07 -4.48 -3.45
CA LEU A 62 -15.74 -3.41 -2.72
C LEU A 62 -14.75 -2.54 -1.92
N LEU A 63 -13.66 -3.14 -1.45
CA LEU A 63 -12.60 -2.45 -0.73
C LEU A 63 -11.85 -1.44 -1.63
N GLU A 64 -11.51 -1.85 -2.86
CA GLU A 64 -10.90 -0.97 -3.85
C GLU A 64 -11.81 0.20 -4.22
N TRP A 65 -13.10 -0.07 -4.44
CA TRP A 65 -14.09 0.98 -4.70
C TRP A 65 -14.23 1.95 -3.53
N ALA A 66 -14.27 1.45 -2.29
CA ALA A 66 -14.30 2.30 -1.10
C ALA A 66 -13.05 3.18 -0.99
N PHE A 67 -11.87 2.66 -1.36
CA PHE A 67 -10.62 3.42 -1.35
C PHE A 67 -10.59 4.52 -2.41
N ILE A 68 -11.03 4.23 -3.63
CA ILE A 68 -11.16 5.22 -4.70
C ILE A 68 -12.12 6.33 -4.24
N ALA A 69 -13.32 5.97 -3.79
CA ALA A 69 -14.32 6.93 -3.33
C ALA A 69 -13.82 7.76 -2.13
N ARG A 70 -13.08 7.17 -1.20
CA ARG A 70 -12.48 7.91 -0.07
C ARG A 70 -11.40 8.88 -0.54
N ARG A 71 -10.58 8.50 -1.51
CA ARG A 71 -9.54 9.38 -2.10
C ARG A 71 -10.15 10.55 -2.86
N GLU A 72 -11.24 10.35 -3.59
CA GLU A 72 -11.94 11.41 -4.33
C GLU A 72 -12.48 12.51 -3.42
N ARG A 73 -12.78 12.19 -2.15
CA ARG A 73 -13.16 13.19 -1.13
C ARG A 73 -11.99 14.10 -0.71
N GLY A 74 -10.76 13.78 -1.07
CA GLY A 74 -9.56 14.52 -0.68
C GLY A 74 -9.08 14.21 0.74
N GLY A 75 -8.04 14.92 1.19
CA GLY A 75 -7.50 14.82 2.55
C GLY A 75 -6.55 13.64 2.81
N LEU A 76 -6.53 12.59 1.99
CA LEU A 76 -5.55 11.51 2.11
C LEU A 76 -4.20 11.88 1.48
N ILE A 77 -3.10 11.43 2.10
CA ILE A 77 -1.73 11.69 1.63
C ILE A 77 -1.20 10.44 0.93
N GLY A 78 -0.86 10.54 -0.36
CA GLY A 78 -0.16 9.47 -1.08
C GLY A 78 1.31 9.38 -0.70
N LEU A 79 1.99 8.30 -1.10
CA LEU A 79 3.44 8.19 -0.93
C LEU A 79 4.18 9.09 -1.92
N SER A 80 5.19 9.80 -1.43
CA SER A 80 6.18 10.47 -2.29
C SER A 80 7.31 9.51 -2.69
N LEU A 81 8.15 9.94 -3.62
CA LEU A 81 9.42 9.25 -3.94
C LEU A 81 10.31 9.11 -2.69
N GLU A 82 10.42 10.17 -1.89
CA GLU A 82 11.19 10.16 -0.65
C GLU A 82 10.62 9.17 0.39
N ASP A 83 9.30 9.02 0.46
CA ASP A 83 8.68 8.00 1.30
C ASP A 83 9.06 6.59 0.82
N CYS A 84 9.07 6.36 -0.50
CA CYS A 84 9.46 5.07 -1.07
C CYS A 84 10.93 4.75 -0.74
N ASP A 85 11.85 5.70 -0.88
CA ASP A 85 13.26 5.51 -0.52
C ASP A 85 13.45 5.18 0.97
N LYS A 86 12.66 5.83 1.84
CA LYS A 86 12.64 5.52 3.28
C LYS A 86 12.14 4.12 3.55
N LEU A 87 11.10 3.67 2.85
CA LEU A 87 10.56 2.31 2.97
C LEU A 87 11.55 1.26 2.50
N VAL A 88 12.20 1.47 1.35
CA VAL A 88 13.29 0.59 0.86
C VAL A 88 14.43 0.52 1.86
N THR A 89 14.92 1.68 2.32
CA THR A 89 16.00 1.75 3.33
C THR A 89 15.62 1.03 4.62
N TRP A 90 14.37 1.18 5.07
CA TRP A 90 13.87 0.48 6.24
C TRP A 90 13.78 -1.04 6.00
N GLY A 91 13.26 -1.48 4.85
CA GLY A 91 13.15 -2.89 4.50
C GLY A 91 14.50 -3.59 4.50
N VAL A 92 15.51 -3.00 3.84
CA VAL A 92 16.89 -3.51 3.81
C VAL A 92 17.45 -3.70 5.22
N ARG A 93 17.23 -2.74 6.13
CA ARG A 93 17.69 -2.84 7.52
C ARG A 93 16.99 -3.94 8.32
N ASN A 94 15.80 -4.37 7.90
CA ASN A 94 14.98 -5.37 8.58
C ASN A 94 14.99 -6.73 7.85
N GLY A 95 16.00 -6.97 7.01
CA GLY A 95 16.20 -8.26 6.37
C GLY A 95 15.31 -8.51 5.15
N ALA A 96 14.78 -7.45 4.52
CA ALA A 96 14.21 -7.58 3.19
C ALA A 96 15.28 -8.18 2.26
N GLY A 97 14.98 -9.35 1.67
CA GLY A 97 15.80 -9.90 0.60
C GLY A 97 15.89 -8.91 -0.56
N SER A 98 16.89 -9.04 -1.43
CA SER A 98 17.12 -8.19 -2.61
C SER A 98 15.95 -8.16 -3.63
N GLU A 99 14.85 -8.87 -3.37
CA GLU A 99 13.60 -8.86 -4.11
C GLU A 99 12.56 -7.84 -3.56
N GLY A 100 12.84 -7.19 -2.42
CA GLY A 100 11.93 -6.28 -1.73
C GLY A 100 11.89 -4.86 -2.34
N MET A 101 10.71 -4.47 -2.81
CA MET A 101 10.30 -3.14 -3.24
C MET A 101 11.15 -2.51 -4.37
N ASP A 102 10.71 -2.67 -5.62
CA ASP A 102 11.13 -1.80 -6.71
C ASP A 102 10.47 -0.40 -6.51
N PRO A 103 11.24 0.65 -6.17
CA PRO A 103 10.68 1.98 -5.92
C PRO A 103 9.97 2.55 -7.15
N HIS A 104 10.36 2.17 -8.37
CA HIS A 104 9.67 2.58 -9.59
C HIS A 104 8.27 1.96 -9.71
N ARG A 105 8.07 0.73 -9.21
CA ARG A 105 6.75 0.08 -9.15
C ARG A 105 5.86 0.68 -8.06
N ALA A 106 6.40 0.97 -6.88
CA ALA A 106 5.63 1.60 -5.80
C ALA A 106 5.18 3.02 -6.17
N VAL A 107 6.05 3.79 -6.84
CA VAL A 107 5.75 5.15 -7.31
C VAL A 107 4.72 5.12 -8.45
N ALA A 108 4.88 4.22 -9.43
CA ALA A 108 3.87 4.02 -10.48
C ALA A 108 2.49 3.66 -9.89
N ALA A 109 2.44 2.80 -8.86
CA ALA A 109 1.21 2.47 -8.16
C ALA A 109 0.60 3.67 -7.39
N SER A 110 1.44 4.60 -6.91
CA SER A 110 0.99 5.79 -6.17
C SER A 110 0.58 6.98 -7.06
N GLN A 111 1.25 7.17 -8.21
CA GLN A 111 1.08 8.31 -9.12
C GLN A 111 -0.02 8.10 -10.15
N LEU A 112 -0.37 6.85 -10.46
CA LEU A 112 -1.44 6.55 -11.40
C LEU A 112 -2.78 6.57 -10.67
N SER A 113 -3.36 7.76 -10.54
CA SER A 113 -4.81 7.92 -10.42
C SER A 113 -5.48 7.21 -11.62
N GLY A 114 -5.68 5.90 -11.51
CA GLY A 114 -6.35 5.06 -12.52
C GLY A 114 -5.57 3.84 -13.06
N LEU A 115 -4.31 3.60 -12.70
CA LEU A 115 -3.56 2.47 -13.27
C LEU A 115 -2.69 1.74 -12.22
N VAL A 116 -3.34 0.80 -11.53
CA VAL A 116 -2.79 -0.17 -10.58
C VAL A 116 -1.59 -0.92 -11.18
N VAL A 117 -0.44 -0.99 -10.51
CA VAL A 117 0.68 -1.85 -10.95
C VAL A 117 0.27 -3.31 -10.79
N SER A 118 -0.12 -3.93 -11.90
CA SER A 118 -0.27 -5.37 -12.02
C SER A 118 0.65 -5.81 -13.14
N GLU A 119 1.85 -6.25 -12.77
CA GLU A 119 2.68 -7.09 -13.61
C GLU A 119 3.20 -8.24 -12.73
N ARG A 120 2.33 -9.23 -12.49
CA ARG A 120 2.82 -10.61 -12.37
C ARG A 120 2.94 -11.16 -13.79
N ARG A 121 4.18 -11.44 -14.19
CA ARG A 121 4.47 -12.53 -15.13
C ARG A 121 3.81 -13.78 -14.53
N VAL A 122 2.82 -14.30 -15.22
CA VAL A 122 2.44 -15.70 -15.07
C VAL A 122 3.51 -16.45 -15.84
N GLU A 123 4.49 -17.01 -15.14
CA GLU A 123 5.32 -18.07 -15.73
C GLU A 123 4.44 -19.33 -15.75
N GLY A 124 4.16 -19.78 -16.98
CA GLY A 124 3.82 -21.17 -17.25
C GLY A 124 5.08 -21.95 -17.59
#